data_AF-A0A6J6JVJ0-F1
#
_entry.id   AF-A0A6J6JVJ0-F1
#
_cell.length_a   1.000
_cell.length_b   1.000
_cell.length_c   1.000
_cell.angle_alpha   90.00
_cell.angle_beta   90.00
_cell.angle_gamma   90.00
#
_symmetry.space_group_name_H-M   'P 1'
#
loop_
_entity.id
_entity.type
_entity.pdbx_description
1 polymer ?
#
loop_
_entity_poly.entity_id
_entity_poly.type
_entity_poly.pdbx_seq_one_letter_code
_entity_poly.pdbx_strand_id
1 'polypeptide(L)'
;MHIQALLAASSTSDLQTNILIAIGAATFSTVGAFVVQYFLAQTERKNVINDKRLEALVQMREKVEYARGYWFGWAALAAQPSVHYDAREKNRIADDAMNAAWYAITLFDLYFPTFRTELDQLRTQLTSAKTIALRQIENGIFAPDEFTRDSDVMKHLDIVVVQARAILDLPNR
;
A
#
# COMPACT_ATOMS: atom_id res chain seq x y z
N MET A 1 62.29 47.85 -25.97
CA MET A 1 61.26 48.79 -25.49
C MET A 1 60.11 47.96 -24.94
N HIS A 2 60.12 47.71 -23.62
CA HIS A 2 59.43 48.48 -22.58
C HIS A 2 57.99 47.98 -22.33
N ILE A 3 57.92 47.17 -21.27
CA ILE A 3 56.76 46.83 -20.44
C ILE A 3 56.26 48.11 -19.76
N GLN A 4 54.93 48.22 -19.56
CA GLN A 4 54.20 48.86 -18.43
C GLN A 4 52.89 49.43 -19.00
N ALA A 5 51.72 49.31 -18.38
CA ALA A 5 51.20 48.85 -17.10
C ALA A 5 49.65 48.97 -17.27
N LEU A 6 48.71 48.35 -16.57
CA LEU A 6 48.59 47.59 -15.34
C LEU A 6 47.20 46.92 -15.52
N LEU A 7 47.06 45.59 -15.50
CA LEU A 7 46.49 44.89 -14.34
C LEU A 7 45.45 45.73 -13.54
N ALA A 8 44.17 45.46 -13.82
CA ALA A 8 43.21 45.19 -12.76
C ALA A 8 42.63 43.79 -13.03
N ALA A 9 43.10 42.83 -12.25
CA ALA A 9 42.79 41.41 -12.35
C ALA A 9 41.41 41.08 -11.78
N SER A 10 40.72 40.12 -12.41
CA SER A 10 40.21 38.90 -11.76
C SER A 10 39.39 38.14 -12.83
N SER A 11 39.57 36.88 -13.15
CA SER A 11 40.28 35.80 -12.48
C SER A 11 40.62 34.74 -13.55
N THR A 12 41.61 33.91 -13.26
CA THR A 12 42.08 32.74 -14.02
C THR A 12 41.03 31.64 -14.28
N SER A 13 39.74 31.92 -14.08
CA SER A 13 38.63 30.99 -14.28
C SER A 13 38.18 30.89 -15.74
N ASP A 14 38.24 31.97 -16.53
CA ASP A 14 37.59 31.95 -17.87
C ASP A 14 38.38 31.18 -18.94
N LEU A 15 39.71 31.17 -18.87
CA LEU A 15 40.52 30.41 -19.84
C LEU A 15 40.52 28.91 -19.55
N GLN A 16 40.47 28.52 -18.26
CA GLN A 16 40.29 27.12 -17.85
C GLN A 16 38.86 26.65 -18.13
N THR A 17 37.85 27.51 -17.94
CA THR A 17 36.44 27.22 -18.26
C THR A 17 36.24 26.95 -19.76
N ASN A 18 36.87 27.73 -20.64
CA ASN A 18 36.71 27.53 -22.08
C ASN A 18 37.41 26.27 -22.62
N ILE A 19 38.51 25.82 -21.99
CA ILE A 19 39.17 24.55 -22.36
C ILE A 19 38.44 23.34 -21.74
N LEU A 20 37.86 23.47 -20.54
CA LEU A 20 37.03 22.41 -19.93
C LEU A 20 35.73 22.19 -20.72
N ILE A 21 35.13 23.25 -21.25
CA ILE A 21 33.93 23.17 -22.11
C ILE A 21 34.27 22.49 -23.45
N ALA A 22 35.45 22.75 -24.02
CA ALA A 22 35.88 22.16 -25.28
C ALA A 22 36.25 20.67 -25.19
N ILE A 23 36.76 20.20 -24.04
CA ILE A 23 37.06 18.78 -23.80
C ILE A 23 35.81 18.03 -23.26
N GLY A 24 34.87 18.73 -22.61
CA GLY A 24 33.61 18.16 -22.11
C GLY A 24 32.54 17.89 -23.18
N ALA A 25 32.56 18.57 -24.33
CA ALA A 25 31.51 18.40 -25.33
C ALA A 25 31.51 17.01 -26.04
N ALA A 26 32.63 16.27 -26.00
CA ALA A 26 32.75 14.97 -26.68
C ALA A 26 32.55 13.75 -25.77
N THR A 27 32.61 13.90 -24.44
CA THR A 27 32.46 12.80 -23.46
C THR A 27 31.21 12.94 -22.57
N PHE A 28 30.57 14.10 -22.52
CA PHE A 28 29.37 14.32 -21.72
C PHE A 28 28.06 13.92 -22.41
N SER A 29 28.03 13.72 -23.74
CA SER A 29 26.80 13.35 -24.44
C SER A 29 26.29 11.96 -24.02
N THR A 30 27.21 11.00 -23.82
CA THR A 30 26.88 9.65 -23.34
C THR A 30 26.66 9.58 -21.84
N VAL A 31 27.43 10.31 -21.02
CA VAL A 31 27.25 10.33 -19.55
C VAL A 31 25.98 11.09 -19.15
N GLY A 32 25.68 12.22 -19.79
CA GLY A 32 24.44 12.97 -19.57
C GLY A 32 23.20 12.18 -20.02
N ALA A 33 23.26 11.53 -21.19
CA ALA A 33 22.20 10.62 -21.63
C ALA A 33 22.04 9.43 -20.68
N PHE A 34 23.13 8.87 -20.15
CA PHE A 34 23.10 7.77 -19.19
C PHE A 34 22.50 8.21 -17.84
N VAL A 35 22.83 9.39 -17.32
CA VAL A 35 22.24 9.92 -16.08
C VAL A 35 20.75 10.20 -16.27
N VAL A 36 20.34 10.77 -17.40
CA VAL A 36 18.92 10.99 -17.72
C VAL A 36 18.19 9.66 -17.89
N GLN A 37 18.74 8.69 -18.61
CA GLN A 37 18.16 7.34 -18.74
C GLN A 37 18.10 6.59 -17.41
N TYR A 38 19.13 6.72 -16.58
CA TYR A 38 19.14 6.15 -15.24
C TYR A 38 18.07 6.80 -14.37
N PHE A 39 17.96 8.13 -14.38
CA PHE A 39 16.96 8.85 -13.60
C PHE A 39 15.54 8.57 -14.10
N LEU A 40 15.32 8.52 -15.41
CA LEU A 40 14.05 8.12 -16.03
C LEU A 40 13.71 6.66 -15.70
N ALA A 41 14.65 5.73 -15.82
CA ALA A 41 14.44 4.32 -15.47
C ALA A 41 14.19 4.13 -13.97
N GLN A 42 14.80 4.93 -13.10
CA GLN A 42 14.52 4.95 -11.67
C GLN A 42 13.14 5.57 -11.37
N THR A 43 12.74 6.59 -12.12
CA THR A 43 11.43 7.24 -12.00
C THR A 43 10.32 6.30 -12.49
N GLU A 44 10.50 5.64 -13.64
CA GLU A 44 9.60 4.62 -14.16
C GLU A 44 9.50 3.41 -13.22
N ARG A 45 10.63 2.91 -12.69
CA ARG A 45 10.60 1.84 -11.66
C ARG A 45 9.88 2.29 -10.40
N LYS A 46 10.10 3.53 -9.94
CA LYS A 46 9.41 4.09 -8.77
C LYS A 46 7.90 4.18 -9.03
N ASN A 47 7.49 4.62 -10.22
CA ASN A 47 6.08 4.68 -10.62
C ASN A 47 5.45 3.28 -10.64
N VAL A 48 6.10 2.30 -11.27
CA VAL A 48 5.62 0.91 -11.30
C VAL A 48 5.52 0.29 -9.89
N ILE A 49 6.46 0.60 -8.99
CA ILE A 49 6.41 0.11 -7.60
C ILE A 49 5.27 0.79 -6.83
N ASN A 50 5.08 2.09 -7.02
CA ASN A 50 3.98 2.82 -6.38
C ASN A 50 2.60 2.38 -6.90
N ASP A 51 2.49 2.04 -8.18
CA ASP A 51 1.27 1.47 -8.77
C ASP A 51 0.94 0.12 -8.14
N LYS A 52 1.93 -0.78 -8.01
CA LYS A 52 1.76 -2.08 -7.34
C LYS A 52 1.43 -1.94 -5.86
N ARG A 53 2.02 -0.96 -5.18
CA ARG A 53 1.69 -0.62 -3.78
C ARG A 53 0.25 -0.15 -3.65
N LEU A 54 -0.21 0.71 -4.55
CA LEU A 54 -1.59 1.19 -4.57
C LEU A 54 -2.56 0.05 -4.86
N GLU A 55 -2.24 -0.82 -5.82
CA GLU A 55 -3.02 -2.01 -6.12
C GLU A 55 -3.14 -2.92 -4.90
N ALA A 56 -2.02 -3.22 -4.23
CA ALA A 56 -2.02 -4.04 -3.01
C ALA A 56 -2.83 -3.40 -1.88
N LEU A 57 -2.76 -2.08 -1.71
CA LEU A 57 -3.56 -1.33 -0.73
C LEU A 57 -5.07 -1.45 -1.01
N VAL A 58 -5.48 -1.25 -2.27
CA VAL A 58 -6.88 -1.36 -2.68
C VAL A 58 -7.39 -2.78 -2.51
N GLN A 59 -6.63 -3.77 -2.97
CA GLN A 59 -6.98 -5.19 -2.84
C GLN A 59 -7.11 -5.58 -1.36
N MET A 60 -6.16 -5.20 -0.50
CA MET A 60 -6.25 -5.49 0.93
C MET A 60 -7.52 -4.91 1.53
N ARG A 61 -7.81 -3.62 1.28
CA ARG A 61 -9.01 -2.97 1.80
C ARG A 61 -10.28 -3.70 1.37
N GLU A 62 -10.44 -3.92 0.07
CA GLU A 62 -11.61 -4.57 -0.51
C GLU A 62 -11.82 -5.98 0.07
N LYS A 63 -10.77 -6.81 0.10
CA LYS A 63 -10.90 -8.20 0.54
C LYS A 63 -11.15 -8.32 2.04
N VAL A 64 -10.54 -7.46 2.85
CA VAL A 64 -10.78 -7.42 4.31
C VAL A 64 -12.21 -6.96 4.62
N GLU A 65 -12.68 -5.90 3.96
CA GLU A 65 -14.06 -5.40 4.09
C GLU A 65 -15.07 -6.47 3.68
N TYR A 66 -14.81 -7.13 2.54
CA TYR A 66 -15.67 -8.19 2.01
C TYR A 66 -15.75 -9.39 2.96
N ALA A 67 -14.61 -9.90 3.45
CA ALA A 67 -14.57 -11.04 4.35
C ALA A 67 -15.32 -10.76 5.67
N ARG A 68 -15.08 -9.60 6.28
CA ARG A 68 -15.80 -9.17 7.48
C ARG A 68 -17.30 -9.06 7.21
N GLY A 69 -17.66 -8.36 6.14
CA GLY A 69 -19.05 -8.14 5.75
C GLY A 69 -19.80 -9.44 5.49
N TYR A 70 -19.12 -10.44 4.91
CA TYR A 70 -19.71 -11.74 4.63
C TYR A 70 -20.04 -12.51 5.92
N TRP A 71 -19.12 -12.59 6.88
CA TRP A 71 -19.39 -13.24 8.17
C TRP A 71 -20.50 -12.55 8.95
N PHE A 72 -20.51 -11.22 8.95
CA PHE A 72 -21.58 -10.43 9.57
C PHE A 72 -22.95 -10.71 8.90
N GLY A 73 -23.00 -10.65 7.56
CA GLY A 73 -24.23 -10.90 6.81
C GLY A 73 -24.71 -12.34 6.93
N TRP A 74 -23.79 -13.30 7.03
CA TRP A 74 -24.11 -14.70 7.25
C TRP A 74 -24.73 -14.93 8.63
N ALA A 75 -24.16 -14.35 9.69
CA ALA A 75 -24.77 -14.40 11.03
C ALA A 75 -26.15 -13.75 11.05
N ALA A 76 -26.32 -12.60 10.39
CA ALA A 76 -27.61 -11.92 10.28
C ALA A 76 -28.66 -12.75 9.53
N LEU A 77 -28.25 -13.48 8.49
CA LEU A 77 -29.11 -14.35 7.70
C LEU A 77 -29.51 -15.60 8.49
N ALA A 78 -28.56 -16.21 9.19
CA ALA A 78 -28.78 -17.44 9.93
C ALA A 78 -29.76 -17.27 11.10
N ALA A 79 -29.83 -16.06 11.65
CA ALA A 79 -30.80 -15.72 12.69
C ALA A 79 -32.24 -15.53 12.17
N GLN A 80 -32.49 -15.57 10.84
CA GLN A 80 -33.81 -15.37 10.26
C GLN A 80 -34.52 -16.71 10.00
N PRO A 81 -35.60 -17.05 10.75
CA PRO A 81 -36.26 -18.34 10.63
C PRO A 81 -36.94 -18.60 9.28
N SER A 82 -37.24 -17.54 8.54
CA SER A 82 -37.95 -17.57 7.26
C SER A 82 -37.05 -17.73 6.04
N VAL A 83 -35.72 -17.69 6.22
CA VAL A 83 -34.77 -17.78 5.10
C VAL A 83 -34.19 -19.18 5.03
N HIS A 84 -34.46 -19.87 3.93
CA HIS A 84 -33.82 -21.14 3.62
C HIS A 84 -32.48 -20.91 2.91
N TYR A 85 -31.45 -21.61 3.35
CA TYR A 85 -30.11 -21.54 2.79
C TYR A 85 -29.39 -22.88 2.96
N ASP A 86 -28.35 -23.10 2.14
CA ASP A 86 -27.39 -24.18 2.38
C ASP A 86 -26.27 -23.66 3.28
N ALA A 87 -26.25 -24.12 4.53
CA ALA A 87 -25.24 -23.74 5.51
C ALA A 87 -23.81 -24.13 5.09
N ARG A 88 -23.66 -25.25 4.37
CA ARG A 88 -22.35 -25.70 3.89
C ARG A 88 -21.80 -24.73 2.86
N GLU A 89 -22.62 -24.33 1.90
CA GLU A 89 -22.23 -23.38 0.86
C GLU A 89 -21.93 -22.00 1.44
N LYS A 90 -22.72 -21.55 2.41
CA LYS A 90 -22.50 -20.26 3.07
C LYS A 90 -21.19 -20.22 3.86
N ASN A 91 -20.87 -21.28 4.60
CA ASN A 91 -19.57 -21.41 5.26
C ASN A 91 -18.42 -21.46 4.26
N ARG A 92 -18.57 -22.19 3.15
CA ARG A 92 -17.55 -22.27 2.10
C ARG A 92 -17.21 -20.89 1.52
N ILE A 93 -18.22 -20.11 1.15
CA ILE A 93 -18.00 -18.76 0.59
C ILE A 93 -17.39 -17.82 1.65
N ALA A 94 -17.80 -17.93 2.92
CA ALA A 94 -17.26 -17.13 4.00
C ALA A 94 -15.76 -17.44 4.25
N ASP A 95 -15.39 -18.72 4.15
CA ASP A 95 -13.99 -19.17 4.24
C ASP A 95 -13.17 -18.75 3.01
N ASP A 96 -13.72 -18.84 1.80
CA ASP A 96 -13.07 -18.33 0.60
C ASP A 96 -12.78 -16.83 0.70
N ALA A 97 -13.73 -16.05 1.22
CA ALA A 97 -13.57 -14.63 1.47
C ALA A 97 -12.45 -14.35 2.48
N MET A 98 -12.38 -15.11 3.58
CA MET A 98 -11.30 -15.02 4.56
C MET A 98 -9.93 -15.34 3.96
N ASN A 99 -9.84 -16.40 3.16
CA ASN A 99 -8.59 -16.78 2.48
C ASN A 99 -8.13 -15.67 1.52
N ALA A 100 -9.06 -15.07 0.76
CA ALA A 100 -8.76 -13.94 -0.11
C ALA A 100 -8.24 -12.72 0.69
N ALA A 101 -8.84 -12.43 1.86
CA ALA A 101 -8.36 -11.38 2.74
C ALA A 101 -6.95 -11.66 3.27
N TRP A 102 -6.67 -12.89 3.71
CA TRP A 102 -5.34 -13.29 4.18
C TRP A 102 -4.27 -13.19 3.10
N TYR A 103 -4.60 -13.60 1.88
CA TYR A 103 -3.72 -13.44 0.73
C TYR A 103 -3.44 -11.95 0.45
N ALA A 104 -4.48 -11.12 0.44
CA ALA A 104 -4.34 -9.68 0.18
C ALA A 104 -3.53 -8.96 1.28
N ILE A 105 -3.74 -9.30 2.55
CA ILE A 105 -2.91 -8.79 3.68
C ILE A 105 -1.44 -9.20 3.49
N THR A 106 -1.19 -10.43 3.08
CA THR A 106 0.18 -10.93 2.85
C THR A 106 0.83 -10.24 1.67
N LEU A 107 0.10 -10.03 0.58
CA LEU A 107 0.58 -9.26 -0.57
C LEU A 107 0.89 -7.82 -0.18
N PHE A 108 0.05 -7.19 0.64
CA PHE A 108 0.29 -5.85 1.15
C PHE A 108 1.55 -5.80 2.05
N ASP A 109 1.76 -6.76 2.95
CA ASP A 109 2.97 -6.87 3.79
C ASP A 109 4.27 -6.87 2.94
N LEU A 110 4.25 -7.52 1.77
CA LEU A 110 5.42 -7.53 0.86
C LEU A 110 5.80 -6.13 0.36
N TYR A 111 4.82 -5.26 0.16
CA TYR A 111 5.04 -3.90 -0.35
C TYR A 111 5.19 -2.85 0.75
N PHE A 112 4.67 -3.15 1.94
CA PHE A 112 4.62 -2.29 3.12
C PHE A 112 5.02 -3.04 4.41
N PRO A 113 6.26 -3.54 4.50
CA PRO A 113 6.70 -4.40 5.61
C PRO A 113 6.73 -3.67 6.97
N THR A 114 6.70 -2.33 6.96
CA THR A 114 6.63 -1.51 8.17
C THR A 114 5.34 -1.69 8.95
N PHE A 115 4.28 -2.25 8.34
CA PHE A 115 2.96 -2.44 8.96
C PHE A 115 2.75 -3.85 9.54
N ARG A 116 3.79 -4.69 9.59
CA ARG A 116 3.63 -6.10 9.95
C ARG A 116 2.84 -6.31 11.25
N THR A 117 3.09 -5.49 12.27
CA THR A 117 2.38 -5.55 13.56
C THR A 117 0.90 -5.26 13.40
N GLU A 118 0.55 -4.21 12.67
CA GLU A 118 -0.83 -3.80 12.37
C GLU A 118 -1.55 -4.86 11.53
N LEU A 119 -0.85 -5.48 10.58
CA LEU A 119 -1.40 -6.54 9.74
C LEU A 119 -1.67 -7.83 10.52
N ASP A 120 -0.83 -8.17 11.49
CA ASP A 120 -1.06 -9.31 12.39
C ASP A 120 -2.25 -9.06 13.34
N GLN A 121 -2.41 -7.81 13.80
CA GLN A 121 -3.61 -7.41 14.53
C GLN A 121 -4.86 -7.51 13.66
N LEU A 122 -4.80 -7.07 12.41
CA LEU A 122 -5.91 -7.16 11.47
C LEU A 122 -6.32 -8.61 11.20
N ARG A 123 -5.36 -9.53 11.02
CA ARG A 123 -5.61 -10.98 10.89
C ARG A 123 -6.28 -11.55 12.14
N THR A 124 -5.82 -11.15 13.32
CA THR A 124 -6.40 -11.57 14.61
C THR A 124 -7.84 -11.10 14.74
N GLN A 125 -8.11 -9.84 14.42
CA GLN A 125 -9.46 -9.26 14.48
C GLN A 125 -10.41 -9.91 13.47
N LEU A 126 -9.96 -10.22 12.25
CA LEU A 126 -10.76 -10.98 11.27
C LEU A 126 -11.12 -12.38 11.79
N THR A 127 -10.17 -13.04 12.44
CA THR A 127 -10.39 -14.36 13.06
C THR A 127 -11.37 -14.27 14.23
N SER A 128 -11.30 -13.19 15.02
CA SER A 128 -12.28 -12.88 16.07
C SER A 128 -13.67 -12.68 15.49
N ALA A 129 -13.80 -11.88 14.43
CA ALA A 129 -15.07 -11.63 13.74
C ALA A 129 -15.71 -12.93 13.22
N LYS A 130 -14.90 -13.83 12.64
CA LYS A 130 -15.36 -15.17 12.24
C LYS A 130 -15.85 -15.98 13.44
N THR A 131 -15.10 -16.00 14.54
CA THR A 131 -15.48 -16.74 15.75
C THR A 131 -16.81 -16.24 16.33
N ILE A 132 -16.98 -14.91 16.39
CA ILE A 132 -18.23 -14.26 16.83
C ILE A 132 -19.39 -14.68 15.93
N ALA A 133 -19.20 -14.61 14.60
CA ALA A 133 -20.22 -14.99 13.64
C ALA A 133 -20.63 -16.46 13.80
N LEU A 134 -19.67 -17.38 13.86
CA LEU A 134 -19.94 -18.80 14.03
C LEU A 134 -20.74 -19.09 15.30
N ARG A 135 -20.33 -18.51 16.44
CA ARG A 135 -21.07 -18.65 17.70
C ARG A 135 -22.49 -18.09 17.59
N GLN A 136 -22.68 -16.95 16.92
CA GLN A 136 -24.01 -16.36 16.72
C GLN A 136 -24.90 -17.24 15.83
N ILE A 137 -24.33 -17.81 14.77
CA ILE A 137 -24.99 -18.79 13.88
C ILE A 137 -25.41 -20.04 14.65
N GLU A 138 -24.52 -20.63 15.44
CA GLU A 138 -24.80 -21.82 16.26
C GLU A 138 -25.92 -21.58 17.26
N ASN A 139 -25.96 -20.39 17.86
CA ASN A 139 -26.97 -20.01 18.85
C ASN A 139 -28.26 -19.48 18.23
N GLY A 140 -28.32 -19.28 16.91
CA GLY A 140 -29.47 -18.69 16.22
C GLY A 140 -29.80 -17.26 16.67
N ILE A 141 -28.78 -16.50 17.11
CA ILE A 141 -28.92 -15.10 17.55
C ILE A 141 -28.18 -14.19 16.59
N PHE A 142 -28.56 -12.92 16.55
CA PHE A 142 -27.76 -11.89 15.86
C PHE A 142 -27.57 -10.67 16.76
N ALA A 143 -26.32 -10.42 17.15
CA ALA A 143 -25.91 -9.33 18.00
C ALA A 143 -24.85 -8.48 17.26
N PRO A 144 -25.25 -7.45 16.51
CA PRO A 144 -24.34 -6.68 15.67
C PRO A 144 -23.28 -5.90 16.45
N ASP A 145 -23.61 -5.45 17.67
CA ASP A 145 -22.69 -4.70 18.54
C ASP A 145 -21.49 -5.54 19.00
N GLU A 146 -21.62 -6.86 18.99
CA GLU A 146 -20.52 -7.75 19.36
C GLU A 146 -19.40 -7.73 18.31
N PHE A 147 -19.75 -7.58 17.04
CA PHE A 147 -18.77 -7.45 15.97
C PHE A 147 -17.97 -6.15 16.08
N THR A 148 -18.58 -5.04 16.51
CA THR A 148 -17.88 -3.75 16.65
C THR A 148 -17.09 -3.66 17.95
N ARG A 149 -17.59 -4.24 19.04
CA ARG A 149 -16.91 -4.24 20.34
C ARG A 149 -15.70 -5.17 20.38
N ASP A 150 -15.81 -6.36 19.80
CA ASP A 150 -14.82 -7.43 19.94
C ASP A 150 -13.97 -7.61 18.67
N SER A 151 -14.33 -6.97 17.55
CA SER A 151 -13.57 -6.98 16.31
C SER A 151 -13.64 -5.64 15.57
N ASP A 152 -12.85 -4.66 16.02
CA ASP A 152 -12.78 -3.35 15.36
C ASP A 152 -11.87 -3.36 14.09
N VAL A 153 -12.14 -4.35 13.22
CA VAL A 153 -11.42 -4.61 11.96
C VAL A 153 -11.41 -3.36 11.08
N MET A 154 -12.54 -2.64 11.01
CA MET A 154 -12.69 -1.47 10.15
C MET A 154 -11.86 -0.29 10.62
N LYS A 155 -11.86 0.02 11.92
CA LYS A 155 -11.03 1.08 12.46
C LYS A 155 -9.54 0.78 12.25
N HIS A 156 -9.12 -0.47 12.49
CA HIS A 156 -7.72 -0.83 12.31
C HIS A 156 -7.32 -0.79 10.84
N LEU A 157 -8.18 -1.29 9.95
CA LEU A 157 -8.00 -1.20 8.51
C LEU A 157 -7.88 0.25 8.03
N ASP A 158 -8.75 1.15 8.50
CA ASP A 158 -8.71 2.56 8.13
C ASP A 158 -7.41 3.24 8.59
N ILE A 159 -6.90 2.90 9.78
CA ILE A 159 -5.59 3.39 10.25
C ILE A 159 -4.48 2.97 9.29
N VAL A 160 -4.41 1.67 8.95
CA VAL A 160 -3.40 1.15 8.01
C VAL A 160 -3.54 1.83 6.64
N VAL A 161 -4.76 1.98 6.14
CA VAL A 161 -5.01 2.61 4.84
C VAL A 161 -4.55 4.06 4.83
N VAL A 162 -4.90 4.86 5.84
CA VAL A 162 -4.50 6.28 5.93
C VAL A 162 -2.98 6.41 5.96
N GLN A 163 -2.31 5.60 6.78
CA GLN A 163 -0.85 5.63 6.88
C GLN A 163 -0.16 5.17 5.58
N ALA A 164 -0.68 4.13 4.92
CA ALA A 164 -0.15 3.64 3.64
C ALA A 164 -0.33 4.67 2.51
N ARG A 165 -1.46 5.38 2.49
CA ARG A 165 -1.70 6.49 1.54
C ARG A 165 -0.71 7.62 1.74
N ALA A 166 -0.38 7.96 2.99
CA ALA A 166 0.64 8.98 3.29
C ALA A 166 2.01 8.60 2.75
N ILE A 167 2.42 7.32 2.83
CA ILE A 167 3.68 6.82 2.24
C ILE A 167 3.69 6.93 0.71
N LEU A 168 2.51 6.86 0.08
CA LEU A 168 2.34 6.99 -1.36
C LEU A 168 2.14 8.44 -1.83
N ASP A 169 2.25 9.43 -0.93
CA ASP A 169 1.95 10.84 -1.22
C ASP A 169 0.51 11.04 -1.77
N LEU A 170 -0.43 10.20 -1.34
CA LEU A 170 -1.83 10.27 -1.75
C LEU A 170 -2.67 11.06 -0.72
N PRO A 171 -3.69 11.82 -1.16
CA PRO A 171 -4.55 12.56 -0.23
C PRO A 171 -5.35 11.60 0.67
N ASN A 172 -5.49 11.94 1.95
CA ASN A 172 -6.38 11.23 2.87
C ASN A 172 -7.84 11.51 2.47
N ARG A 173 -8.63 10.47 2.22
CA ARG A 173 -10.06 10.54 1.94
C ARG A 173 -10.78 9.56 2.84
#